data_AF-A0A7C5FP07-F1
#
_entry.id   AF-A0A7C5FP07-F1
#
_cell.length_a   1.000
_cell.length_b   1.000
_cell.length_c   1.000
_cell.angle_alpha   90.00
_cell.angle_beta   90.00
_cell.angle_gamma   90.00
#
_symmetry.space_group_name_H-M   'P 1'
#
loop_
_entity.id
_entity.type
_entity.pdbx_description
1 polymer ?
#
loop_
_entity_poly.entity_id
_entity_poly.type
_entity_poly.pdbx_seq_one_letter_code
_entity_poly.pdbx_strand_id
1 'polypeptide(L)'
;MIQAQTSVAHSSIDCGAIPVAGSVARFQGASGVEEYHLMIRPTRSESAAAQLEWLSQAYGRAIDSLGLSRDRCVFRRFFCSDLTNQAEVLEEFQFSRMHDPDD
;
A
#
# COMPACT_ATOMS: atom_id res chain seq x y z
N MET A 1 -35.90 0.26 11.50
CA MET A 1 -34.78 1.20 11.36
C MET A 1 -33.51 0.41 11.66
N ILE A 2 -32.77 -0.03 10.64
CA ILE A 2 -31.55 -0.83 10.83
C ILE A 2 -30.41 0.16 11.07
N GLN A 3 -29.83 0.15 12.26
CA GLN A 3 -28.65 0.97 12.55
C GLN A 3 -27.46 0.40 11.77
N ALA A 4 -27.01 1.12 10.75
CA ALA A 4 -25.72 0.82 10.12
C ALA A 4 -24.61 1.33 11.05
N GLN A 5 -23.82 0.42 11.62
CA GLN A 5 -22.65 0.78 12.41
C GLN A 5 -21.46 0.95 11.48
N THR A 6 -21.04 2.19 11.27
CA THR A 6 -19.75 2.50 10.66
C THR A 6 -18.66 2.22 11.70
N SER A 7 -17.70 1.35 11.38
CA SER A 7 -16.57 1.05 12.27
C SER A 7 -15.23 1.26 11.57
N VAL A 8 -14.23 1.64 12.36
CA VAL A 8 -12.83 1.78 11.91
C VAL A 8 -11.96 0.92 12.79
N ALA A 9 -11.16 0.04 12.18
CA ALA A 9 -10.15 -0.76 12.86
C ALA A 9 -8.76 -0.39 12.35
N HIS A 10 -7.79 -0.29 13.27
CA HIS A 10 -6.40 -0.01 12.94
C HIS A 10 -5.52 -1.19 13.37
N SER A 11 -4.57 -1.58 12.53
CA SER A 11 -3.56 -2.57 12.87
C SER A 11 -2.23 -2.29 12.17
N SER A 12 -1.15 -2.82 12.73
CA SER A 12 0.15 -2.89 12.07
C SER A 12 0.19 -4.03 11.07
N ILE A 13 0.97 -3.87 10.01
CA ILE A 13 1.23 -4.93 9.03
C ILE A 13 2.56 -5.58 9.37
N ASP A 14 2.58 -6.91 9.42
CA ASP A 14 3.83 -7.67 9.51
C ASP A 14 4.52 -7.72 8.15
N CYS A 15 5.61 -6.96 8.02
CA CYS A 15 6.44 -6.92 6.82
C CYS A 15 7.62 -7.91 6.87
N GLY A 16 7.71 -8.75 7.90
CA GLY A 16 8.81 -9.69 8.10
C GLY A 16 10.17 -8.99 8.22
N ALA A 17 11.19 -9.52 7.53
CA ALA A 17 12.55 -8.97 7.56
C ALA A 17 12.76 -7.77 6.62
N ILE A 18 11.73 -7.34 5.88
CA ILE A 18 11.83 -6.20 4.96
C ILE A 18 11.95 -4.92 5.81
N PRO A 19 12.91 -4.01 5.53
CA PRO A 19 13.14 -2.81 6.32
C PRO A 19 12.10 -1.72 6.02
N VAL A 20 10.84 -2.03 6.33
CA VAL A 20 9.69 -1.13 6.22
C VAL A 20 8.82 -1.22 7.47
N ALA A 21 7.99 -0.22 7.68
CA ALA A 21 6.90 -0.25 8.65
C ALA A 21 5.59 -0.08 7.90
N GLY A 22 4.58 -0.88 8.23
CA GLY A 22 3.26 -0.85 7.61
C GLY A 22 2.14 -0.68 8.63
N SER A 23 1.10 0.05 8.27
CA SER A 23 -0.16 0.11 9.00
C SER A 23 -1.35 0.06 8.05
N VAL A 24 -2.47 -0.42 8.57
CA VAL A 24 -3.74 -0.49 7.86
C VAL A 24 -4.85 0.14 8.71
N ALA A 25 -5.72 0.89 8.06
CA ALA A 25 -7.03 1.24 8.59
C ALA A 25 -8.09 0.55 7.73
N ARG A 26 -8.99 -0.21 8.37
CA ARG A 26 -10.15 -0.84 7.72
C ARG A 26 -11.42 -0.09 8.11
N PHE A 27 -12.17 0.33 7.12
CA PHE A 27 -13.45 1.00 7.26
C PHE A 27 -14.56 0.09 6.71
N GLN A 28 -15.60 -0.16 7.50
CA GLN A 28 -16.75 -0.94 7.05
C GLN A 28 -17.98 -0.03 6.91
N GLY A 29 -18.48 0.07 5.68
CA GLY A 29 -19.67 0.85 5.35
C GLY A 29 -20.97 0.10 5.60
N ALA A 30 -22.07 0.85 5.62
CA ALA A 30 -23.44 0.34 5.82
C ALA A 30 -23.87 -0.75 4.81
N SER A 31 -23.30 -0.71 3.60
CA SER A 31 -23.59 -1.65 2.51
C SER A 31 -22.82 -2.97 2.63
N GLY A 32 -21.95 -3.12 3.64
CA GLY A 32 -21.03 -4.25 3.77
C GLY A 32 -19.74 -4.11 2.95
N VAL A 33 -19.57 -3.02 2.21
CA VAL A 33 -18.31 -2.68 1.54
C VAL A 33 -17.25 -2.36 2.58
N GLU A 34 -16.07 -2.94 2.41
CA GLU A 34 -14.89 -2.65 3.22
C GLU A 34 -13.88 -1.84 2.40
N GLU A 35 -13.38 -0.76 3.01
CA GLU A 35 -12.31 0.07 2.45
C GLU A 35 -11.05 -0.09 3.31
N TYR A 36 -9.91 -0.29 2.65
CA TYR A 36 -8.62 -0.50 3.30
C TYR A 36 -7.66 0.61 2.91
N HIS A 37 -7.17 1.34 3.91
CA HIS A 37 -6.13 2.35 3.73
C HIS A 37 -4.80 1.81 4.27
N LEU A 38 -3.88 1.51 3.35
CA LEU A 38 -2.54 0.99 3.65
C LEU A 38 -1.52 2.12 3.63
N MET A 39 -0.69 2.21 4.67
CA MET A 39 0.47 3.10 4.72
C MET A 39 1.72 2.27 4.97
N ILE A 40 2.65 2.27 4.03
CA ILE A 40 3.92 1.54 4.13
C ILE A 40 5.05 2.53 3.87
N ARG A 41 6.08 2.50 4.72
CA ARG A 41 7.24 3.39 4.62
C ARG A 41 8.56 2.64 4.86
N PRO A 42 9.66 3.00 4.21
CA PRO A 42 10.98 2.48 4.56
C PRO A 42 11.38 2.88 5.99
N THR A 43 12.14 2.02 6.67
CA THR A 43 12.73 2.30 8.00
C THR A 43 14.24 2.48 7.95
N ARG A 44 14.85 2.26 6.78
CA ARG A 44 16.29 2.44 6.53
C ARG A 44 16.50 3.28 5.27
N SER A 45 17.55 4.08 5.29
CA SER A 45 18.00 4.86 4.13
C SER A 45 18.81 3.97 3.21
N GLU A 46 18.44 3.95 1.93
CA GLU A 46 19.15 3.28 0.83
C GLU A 46 18.80 4.00 -0.49
N SER A 47 19.28 3.49 -1.62
CA SER A 47 18.86 4.00 -2.93
C SER A 47 17.34 3.96 -3.12
N ALA A 48 16.81 4.88 -3.91
CA ALA A 48 15.38 4.94 -4.20
C ALA A 48 14.86 3.62 -4.79
N ALA A 49 15.65 2.96 -5.65
CA ALA A 49 15.31 1.67 -6.25
C ALA A 49 15.21 0.56 -5.19
N ALA A 50 16.18 0.47 -4.28
CA ALA A 50 16.15 -0.51 -3.19
C ALA A 50 14.96 -0.28 -2.26
N GLN A 51 14.65 0.97 -1.94
CA GLN A 51 13.48 1.30 -1.13
C GLN A 51 12.17 0.94 -1.85
N LEU A 52 12.08 1.17 -3.16
CA LEU A 52 10.89 0.88 -3.95
C LEU A 52 10.64 -0.63 -4.10
N GLU A 53 11.72 -1.42 -4.24
CA GLU A 53 11.71 -2.89 -4.17
C GLU A 53 11.13 -3.37 -2.82
N TRP A 54 11.62 -2.82 -1.70
CA TRP A 54 11.10 -3.15 -0.38
C TRP A 54 9.62 -2.81 -0.22
N LEU A 55 9.20 -1.65 -0.72
CA LEU A 55 7.80 -1.23 -0.69
C LEU A 55 6.91 -2.16 -1.52
N SER A 56 7.35 -2.58 -2.70
CA SER A 56 6.64 -3.54 -3.57
C SER A 56 6.42 -4.88 -2.86
N GLN A 57 7.49 -5.44 -2.29
CA GLN A 57 7.43 -6.72 -1.57
C GLN A 57 6.54 -6.63 -0.32
N ALA A 58 6.65 -5.56 0.45
CA ALA A 58 5.83 -5.34 1.63
C ALA A 58 4.36 -5.11 1.30
N TYR A 59 4.07 -4.38 0.22
CA TYR A 59 2.71 -4.22 -0.28
C TYR A 59 2.09 -5.56 -0.67
N GLY A 60 2.85 -6.40 -1.39
CA GLY A 60 2.39 -7.75 -1.72
C GLY A 60 2.01 -8.56 -0.48
N ARG A 61 2.90 -8.60 0.52
CA ARG A 61 2.63 -9.26 1.80
C ARG A 61 1.41 -8.68 2.53
N ALA A 62 1.27 -7.36 2.55
CA ALA A 62 0.13 -6.69 3.17
C ALA A 62 -1.18 -7.14 2.55
N ILE A 63 -1.26 -7.10 1.21
CA ILE A 63 -2.44 -7.51 0.44
C ILE A 63 -2.77 -8.98 0.70
N ASP A 64 -1.78 -9.86 0.63
CA ASP A 64 -1.96 -11.30 0.88
C ASP A 64 -2.44 -11.57 2.32
N SER A 65 -1.85 -10.89 3.32
CA SER A 65 -2.22 -11.05 4.73
C SER A 65 -3.64 -10.57 5.06
N LEU A 66 -4.16 -9.63 4.27
CA LEU A 66 -5.50 -9.08 4.41
C LEU A 66 -6.54 -9.84 3.56
N GLY A 67 -6.11 -10.85 2.79
CA GLY A 67 -6.99 -11.57 1.87
C GLY A 67 -7.55 -10.68 0.75
N LEU A 68 -6.85 -9.59 0.43
CA LEU A 68 -7.24 -8.65 -0.64
C LEU A 68 -6.64 -9.11 -1.97
N SER A 69 -7.24 -8.64 -3.06
CA SER A 69 -6.70 -8.85 -4.40
C SER A 69 -6.08 -7.56 -4.94
N ARG A 70 -5.00 -7.70 -5.70
CA ARG A 70 -4.20 -6.56 -6.21
C ARG A 70 -4.95 -5.72 -7.25
N ASP A 71 -5.89 -6.32 -7.97
CA ASP A 71 -6.81 -5.68 -8.92
C ASP A 71 -7.82 -4.72 -8.26
N ARG A 72 -7.98 -4.78 -6.93
CA ARG A 72 -8.91 -3.92 -6.16
C ARG A 72 -8.25 -2.65 -5.61
N CYS A 73 -7.00 -2.37 -6.00
CA CYS A 73 -6.34 -1.13 -5.61
C CYS A 73 -6.95 0.05 -6.38
N VAL A 74 -7.84 0.80 -5.73
CA VAL A 74 -8.47 1.99 -6.33
C VAL A 74 -7.46 3.13 -6.50
N PHE A 75 -6.49 3.26 -5.60
CA PHE A 75 -5.55 4.37 -5.61
C PHE A 75 -4.23 4.04 -4.91
N ARG A 76 -3.11 4.48 -5.51
CA ARG A 76 -1.76 4.35 -4.97
C ARG A 76 -1.05 5.71 -5.04
N ARG A 77 -0.42 6.13 -3.94
CA ARG A 77 0.36 7.38 -3.86
C ARG A 77 1.75 7.10 -3.33
N PHE A 78 2.74 7.72 -3.96
CA PHE A 78 4.12 7.72 -3.50
C PHE A 78 4.48 9.09 -2.93
N PHE A 79 5.00 9.10 -1.71
CA PHE A 79 5.49 10.31 -1.05
C PHE A 79 7.01 10.32 -1.14
N CYS A 80 7.54 11.23 -1.96
CA CYS A 80 8.95 11.31 -2.29
C CYS A 80 9.60 12.46 -1.52
N SER A 81 10.77 12.21 -0.93
CA SER A 81 11.55 13.29 -0.28
C SER A 81 12.20 14.22 -1.30
N ASP A 82 12.52 13.69 -2.48
CA ASP A 82 13.16 14.40 -3.58
C ASP A 82 12.63 13.85 -4.90
N LEU A 83 11.53 14.42 -5.38
CA LEU A 83 10.87 13.92 -6.59
C LEU A 83 11.78 14.05 -7.82
N THR A 84 12.57 15.12 -7.92
CA THR A 84 13.43 15.36 -9.09
C THR A 84 14.46 14.25 -9.26
N ASN A 85 15.09 13.80 -8.16
CA ASN A 85 16.08 12.72 -8.21
C ASN A 85 15.46 11.31 -8.15
N GLN A 86 14.15 11.19 -7.91
CA GLN A 86 13.46 9.90 -7.75
C GLN A 86 12.50 9.57 -8.91
N ALA A 87 12.19 10.54 -9.77
CA ALA A 87 11.22 10.40 -10.85
C ALA A 87 11.56 9.26 -11.81
N GLU A 88 12.80 9.20 -12.31
CA GLU A 88 13.24 8.17 -13.27
C GLU A 88 13.06 6.76 -12.69
N VAL A 89 13.49 6.54 -11.45
CA VAL A 89 13.31 5.25 -10.76
C VAL A 89 11.83 4.88 -10.62
N LEU A 90 10.95 5.84 -10.35
CA LEU A 90 9.51 5.59 -10.24
C LEU A 90 8.87 5.27 -11.60
N GLU A 91 9.38 5.84 -12.69
CA GLU A 91 8.87 5.57 -14.04
C GLU A 91 9.29 4.20 -14.57
N GLU A 92 10.49 3.75 -14.22
CA GLU A 92 11.02 2.45 -14.64
C GLU A 92 10.41 1.27 -13.86
N PHE A 93 10.05 1.48 -12.61
CA PHE A 93 9.64 0.39 -11.72
C PHE A 93 8.13 0.09 -11.84
N GLN A 94 7.78 -1.13 -12.25
CA GLN A 94 6.38 -1.52 -12.51
C GLN A 94 5.45 -1.27 -11.30
N PHE A 95 5.94 -1.45 -10.08
CA PHE A 95 5.13 -1.22 -8.87
C PHE A 95 4.68 0.24 -8.68
N SER A 96 5.42 1.21 -9.19
CA SER A 96 5.03 2.64 -9.13
C SER A 96 4.18 3.08 -10.31
N ARG A 97 4.12 2.28 -11.37
CA ARG A 97 3.21 2.51 -12.49
C ARG A 97 1.81 2.05 -12.09
N MET A 98 0.80 2.85 -12.40
CA MET A 98 -0.58 2.39 -12.38
C MET A 98 -0.69 1.27 -13.41
N HIS A 99 -1.28 0.13 -13.03
CA HIS A 99 -1.56 -0.96 -13.96
C HIS A 99 -2.53 -0.43 -15.01
N ASP A 100 -2.20 -0.57 -16.30
CA ASP A 100 -3.22 -0.43 -17.34
C ASP A 100 -4.21 -1.59 -17.14
N PRO A 101 -5.52 -1.36 -17.25
CA PRO A 101 -6.53 -2.40 -17.04
C PRO A 101 -6.46 -3.58 -18.02
N ASP A 102 -5.52 -3.57 -18.98
CA ASP A 102 -5.37 -4.53 -20.06
C ASP A 102 -4.16 -5.49 -19.94
N ASP A 103 -3.41 -5.47 -18.83
CA ASP A 103 -2.32 -6.44 -18.51
C ASP A 103 -2.78 -7.62 -17.64
#